data_AF-A0A212TA75-F1
#
_entry.id   AF-A0A212TA75-F1
#
_cell.length_a   1.000
_cell.length_b   1.000
_cell.length_c   1.000
_cell.angle_alpha   90.00
_cell.angle_beta   90.00
_cell.angle_gamma   90.00
#
_symmetry.space_group_name_H-M   'P 1'
#
loop_
_entity.id
_entity.type
_entity.pdbx_description
1 polymer ?
#
loop_
_entity_poly.entity_id
_entity_poly.type
_entity_poly.pdbx_seq_one_letter_code
_entity_poly.pdbx_strand_id
1 'polypeptide(L)' 'MNAVAPVSTTTPQLSLRHRAWVALYSIANCPNSRAEILRINNVTENDLAEYEDSWLRMRRRQPPG' A
#
# COMPACT_ATOMS: atom_id res chain seq x y z
N MET A 1 -21.98 26.33 -25.71
CA MET A 1 -21.55 25.95 -24.34
C MET A 1 -21.20 24.47 -24.38
N ASN A 2 -19.92 24.12 -24.47
CA ASN A 2 -19.48 22.72 -24.56
C ASN A 2 -19.24 22.18 -23.14
N ALA A 3 -20.09 21.26 -22.70
CA ALA A 3 -19.93 20.57 -21.43
C ALA A 3 -18.79 19.55 -21.57
N VAL A 4 -17.62 19.87 -21.00
CA VAL A 4 -16.54 18.93 -20.76
C VAL A 4 -17.01 17.98 -19.64
N ALA A 5 -17.37 16.76 -20.02
CA ALA A 5 -17.62 15.69 -19.05
C ALA A 5 -16.34 15.46 -18.23
N PRO A 6 -16.44 15.24 -16.90
CA PRO A 6 -15.27 14.89 -16.11
C PRO A 6 -14.78 13.52 -16.59
N VAL A 7 -13.66 13.53 -17.32
CA VAL A 7 -12.86 12.33 -17.56
C VAL A 7 -12.55 11.78 -16.18
N SER A 8 -13.20 10.67 -15.84
CA SER A 8 -12.86 9.90 -14.66
C SER A 8 -11.50 9.29 -14.98
N THR A 9 -10.43 9.98 -14.57
CA THR A 9 -9.08 9.46 -14.58
C THR A 9 -9.09 8.25 -13.66
N THR A 10 -9.40 7.08 -14.21
CA THR A 10 -9.28 5.79 -13.56
C THR A 10 -7.79 5.48 -13.46
N THR A 11 -7.08 6.24 -12.61
CA THR A 11 -5.83 5.75 -12.05
C THR A 11 -6.16 4.38 -11.49
N PRO A 12 -5.47 3.30 -11.91
CA PRO A 12 -5.74 1.98 -11.39
C PRO A 12 -5.54 2.05 -9.89
N GLN A 13 -6.65 2.03 -9.16
CA GLN A 13 -6.67 1.98 -7.70
C GLN A 13 -5.79 0.78 -7.34
N LEU A 14 -4.64 1.04 -6.71
CA LEU A 14 -3.71 -0.02 -6.32
C LEU A 14 -4.49 -1.11 -5.61
N SER A 15 -4.21 -2.38 -5.92
CA SER A 15 -4.89 -3.48 -5.22
C SER A 15 -4.59 -3.44 -3.73
N LEU A 16 -5.50 -3.99 -2.92
CA LEU A 16 -5.35 -4.04 -1.46
C LEU A 16 -3.97 -4.60 -1.04
N ARG A 17 -3.53 -5.68 -1.70
CA ARG A 17 -2.21 -6.27 -1.52
C ARG A 17 -1.06 -5.27 -1.71
N HIS A 18 -1.09 -4.47 -2.80
CA HIS A 18 -0.03 -3.49 -3.05
C HIS A 18 -0.02 -2.40 -1.98
N ARG A 19 -1.19 -1.91 -1.55
CA ARG A 19 -1.27 -0.92 -0.48
C ARG A 19 -0.78 -1.46 0.85
N ALA A 20 -1.14 -2.70 1.18
CA ALA A 20 -0.66 -3.36 2.38
C ALA A 20 0.87 -3.50 2.36
N TRP A 21 1.46 -3.84 1.22
CA TRP A 21 2.91 -3.91 1.07
C TRP A 21 3.60 -2.54 1.20
N VAL A 22 3.02 -1.48 0.63
CA VAL A 22 3.53 -0.11 0.80
C VAL A 22 3.43 0.32 2.25
N ALA A 23 2.35 0.00 2.94
CA ALA A 23 2.18 0.27 4.36
C ALA A 23 3.20 -0.51 5.22
N LEU A 24 3.39 -1.82 5.00
CA LEU A 24 4.41 -2.63 5.68
C LEU A 24 5.83 -2.09 5.46
N TYR A 25 6.13 -1.67 4.22
CA TYR A 25 7.41 -1.03 3.91
C TYR A 25 7.57 0.30 4.66
N SER A 26 6.54 1.14 4.66
CA SER A 26 6.56 2.43 5.35
C SER A 26 6.72 2.24 6.87
N ILE A 27 6.04 1.26 7.46
CA ILE A 27 6.18 0.93 8.88
C ILE A 27 7.62 0.50 9.22
N ALA A 28 8.27 -0.25 8.33
CA ALA A 28 9.62 -0.74 8.56
C ALA A 28 10.71 0.33 8.34
N ASN A 29 10.46 1.38 7.55
CA ASN A 29 11.50 2.31 7.08
C ASN A 29 11.22 3.79 7.40
N CYS A 30 10.03 4.13 7.90
CA CYS A 30 9.67 5.51 8.22
C CYS A 30 9.37 5.66 9.72
N PRO A 31 9.74 6.79 10.35
CA PRO A 31 9.45 7.08 11.75
C PRO A 31 7.99 7.53 11.99
N ASN A 32 7.10 7.37 11.00
CA ASN A 32 5.71 7.81 11.11
C ASN A 32 4.88 6.85 11.98
N SER A 33 3.87 7.39 12.65
CA SER A 33 2.91 6.58 13.41
C SER A 33 2.22 5.56 12.53
N ARG A 34 2.15 4.31 13.01
CA ARG A 34 1.51 3.18 12.31
C ARG A 34 0.08 3.52 11.85
N ALA A 35 -0.70 4.18 12.69
CA ALA A 35 -2.07 4.62 12.39
C ALA A 35 -2.15 5.58 11.19
N GLU A 36 -1.18 6.50 11.06
CA GLU A 36 -1.12 7.45 9.94
C GLU A 36 -0.79 6.71 8.64
N ILE A 37 0.14 5.75 8.69
CA ILE A 37 0.51 4.93 7.54
C ILE A 37 -0.68 4.10 7.04
N LEU A 38 -1.42 3.47 7.95
CA LEU A 38 -2.66 2.73 7.65
C LEU A 38 -3.69 3.62 6.94
N ARG A 39 -3.92 4.83 7.48
CA ARG A 39 -4.86 5.80 6.93
C ARG A 39 -4.46 6.27 5.53
N ILE A 40 -3.19 6.64 5.33
CA ILE A 40 -2.69 7.10 4.03
C ILE A 40 -2.79 6.00 2.96
N ASN A 41 -2.51 4.75 3.34
CA ASN A 41 -2.56 3.63 2.41
C ASN A 41 -3.96 3.03 2.27
N ASN A 42 -4.95 3.53 3.01
CA ASN A 42 -6.31 3.00 3.05
C ASN A 42 -6.33 1.47 3.27
N VAL A 43 -5.62 1.04 4.32
CA VAL A 43 -5.53 -0.36 4.76
C VAL A 43 -5.73 -0.44 6.26
N THR A 44 -6.24 -1.58 6.71
CA THR A 44 -6.45 -1.89 8.13
C THR A 44 -5.34 -2.78 8.67
N GLU A 45 -5.27 -2.95 9.99
CA GLU A 45 -4.32 -3.89 10.59
C GLU A 45 -4.58 -5.34 10.18
N ASN A 46 -5.85 -5.69 9.92
CA ASN A 46 -6.21 -7.01 9.43
C ASN A 46 -5.64 -7.25 8.01
N ASP A 47 -5.70 -6.25 7.14
CA ASP A 47 -5.12 -6.33 5.80
C ASP A 47 -3.59 -6.47 5.88
N LEU A 48 -2.94 -5.76 6.80
CA LEU A 48 -1.50 -5.95 7.03
C LEU A 48 -1.21 -7.39 7.44
N ALA A 49 -1.94 -7.93 8.41
CA ALA A 49 -1.73 -9.30 8.89
C ALA A 49 -1.95 -10.35 7.77
N GLU A 50 -2.96 -10.15 6.91
CA GLU A 50 -3.22 -11.04 5.77
C GLU A 50 -2.05 -11.07 4.78
N TYR A 51 -1.41 -9.93 4.52
CA TYR A 51 -0.35 -9.81 3.52
C TYR A 51 1.08 -9.82 4.07
N GLU A 52 1.26 -9.82 5.40
CA GLU A 52 2.57 -9.75 6.06
C GLU A 52 3.46 -10.94 5.72
N ASP A 53 2.94 -12.18 5.79
CA ASP A 53 3.72 -13.38 5.43
C ASP A 53 4.21 -13.31 3.98
N SER A 54 3.30 -12.94 3.06
CA SER A 54 3.62 -12.81 1.64
C SER A 54 4.70 -11.75 1.40
N TRP A 55 4.63 -10.63 2.13
CA TRP A 55 5.61 -9.56 2.06
C TRP A 55 6.98 -9.96 2.62
N LEU A 56 7.02 -10.65 3.76
CA LEU A 56 8.26 -11.17 4.36
C LEU A 56 8.94 -12.17 3.42
N ARG A 57 8.16 -13.06 2.80
CA ARG A 57 8.69 -14.04 1.82
C ARG A 57 9.28 -13.35 0.60
N MET A 58 8.68 -12.25 0.14
CA MET A 58 9.24 -11.43 -0.94
C MET A 58 10.54 -10.73 -0.52
N ARG A 59 10.59 -10.12 0.68
CA ARG A 59 11.80 -9.46 1.18
C ARG A 59 12.98 -10.41 1.34
N ARG A 60 12.74 -11.62 1.86
CA ARG A 60 13.78 -12.67 2.02
C ARG A 60 14.38 -13.15 0.70
N ARG A 61 13.71 -12.90 -0.44
CA ARG A 61 14.19 -13.28 -1.77
C ARG A 61 15.02 -12.21 -2.45
N GLN A 62 15.22 -11.03 -1.85
CA GLN A 62 16.24 -10.11 -2.31
C GLN A 62 17.60 -10.71 -1.93
N PRO A 63 18.44 -11.16 -2.89
CA PRO A 63 19.80 -11.54 -2.57
C PRO A 63 20.52 -10.34 -1.92
N PRO A 64 21.47 -10.56 -0.99
CA PRO A 64 22.38 -9.49 -0.62
C PRO A 64 23.04 -8.99 -1.90
N GLY A 65 22.96 -7.68 -2.13
CA GLY A 65 23.56 -7.02 -3.29
C GLY A 65 25.06 -7.23 -3.36
#